data_AF-G3MHY3-F1
#
_entry.id   AF-G3MHY3-F1
#
_cell.length_a   1.000
_cell.length_b   1.000
_cell.length_c   1.000
_cell.angle_alpha   90.00
_cell.angle_beta   90.00
_cell.angle_gamma   90.00
#
_symmetry.space_group_name_H-M   'P 1'
#
loop_
_entity.id
_entity.type
_entity.pdbx_description
1 polymer ?
#
loop_
_entity_poly.entity_id
_entity_poly.type
_entity_poly.pdbx_seq_one_letter_code
_entity_poly.pdbx_strand_id
1 'polypeptide(L)'
;DRRIAIYKRLKPIRSGRQVGSQIDVAMHLSIAIITSSSLVASLLAEPNSEAKCREAPPRLADDDLEDTHLMYVHNKTSGKCENDFVKFGNVDKGYFSFYKCVTECKTGQGAPRCVKTQTSDCSSGDDCDIFYFYDVYSETCKPFNTTYANYVQNAHENIFLRERYCQNDCSGFTKDDVCGTKNN
;
A
#
# COMPACT_ATOMS: atom_id res chain seq x y z
N ASP A 1 42.08 -19.92 7.27
CA ASP A 1 42.94 -19.75 6.10
C ASP A 1 42.43 -18.59 5.24
N ARG A 2 43.36 -17.71 4.87
CA ARG A 2 43.34 -16.61 3.88
C ARG A 2 42.04 -15.82 3.61
N ARG A 3 42.03 -14.58 4.15
CA ARG A 3 41.50 -13.37 3.51
C ARG A 3 42.19 -13.14 2.14
N ILE A 4 41.52 -12.44 1.22
CA ILE A 4 42.01 -11.30 0.41
C ILE A 4 41.26 -11.24 -0.94
N ALA A 5 40.56 -10.14 -1.19
CA ALA A 5 40.58 -9.46 -2.49
C ALA A 5 40.18 -7.98 -2.30
N ILE A 6 41.21 -7.16 -2.02
CA ILE A 6 41.23 -5.72 -2.31
C ILE A 6 41.72 -5.58 -3.76
N TYR A 7 41.25 -4.56 -4.50
CA TYR A 7 42.04 -3.60 -5.32
C TYR A 7 41.08 -2.82 -6.25
N LYS A 8 40.78 -1.56 -5.91
CA LYS A 8 41.35 -0.31 -6.50
C LYS A 8 41.06 -0.10 -7.99
N ARG A 9 40.52 1.08 -8.33
CA ARG A 9 41.29 2.20 -8.94
C ARG A 9 40.41 3.44 -9.14
N LEU A 10 40.68 4.45 -8.32
CA LEU A 10 40.43 5.85 -8.63
C LEU A 10 41.50 6.33 -9.63
N LYS A 11 41.09 7.17 -10.59
CA LYS A 11 41.99 8.05 -11.35
C LYS A 11 41.52 9.50 -11.17
N PRO A 12 42.37 10.41 -10.67
CA PRO A 12 42.23 11.84 -10.92
C PRO A 12 43.35 12.30 -11.86
N ILE A 13 43.02 13.08 -12.89
CA ILE A 13 44.04 13.70 -13.75
C ILE A 13 43.69 15.16 -14.07
N ARG A 14 44.55 16.01 -13.49
CA ARG A 14 45.19 17.25 -13.98
C ARG A 14 44.43 18.58 -14.07
N SER A 15 44.83 19.39 -13.10
CA SER A 15 45.19 20.82 -13.14
C SER A 15 46.05 21.27 -14.32
N GLY A 16 45.78 22.49 -14.77
CA GLY A 16 46.63 23.44 -15.51
C GLY A 16 45.72 24.57 -16.03
N ARG A 17 46.08 25.86 -16.15
CA ARG A 17 47.30 26.64 -15.94
C ARG A 17 46.84 28.11 -16.02
N GLN A 18 47.20 28.97 -15.05
CA GLN A 18 47.00 30.42 -15.16
C GLN A 18 48.13 31.05 -15.99
N VAL A 19 47.77 31.94 -16.91
CA VAL A 19 48.62 33.06 -17.38
C VAL A 19 47.67 34.24 -17.62
N GLY A 20 47.96 35.38 -16.99
CA GLY A 20 47.16 36.59 -17.11
C GLY A 20 47.44 37.39 -18.38
N SER A 21 46.56 38.34 -18.67
CA SER A 21 46.90 39.60 -19.31
C SER A 21 45.78 40.61 -19.04
N GLN A 22 46.21 41.75 -18.53
CA GLN A 22 45.44 42.93 -18.18
C GLN A 22 45.33 43.81 -19.42
N ILE A 23 44.11 44.15 -19.88
CA ILE A 23 43.89 45.24 -20.85
C ILE A 23 42.58 45.95 -20.45
N ASP A 24 42.73 47.17 -19.95
CA ASP A 24 41.67 48.18 -19.83
C ASP A 24 41.38 48.78 -21.21
N VAL A 25 40.12 48.72 -21.68
CA VAL A 25 39.58 49.68 -22.66
C VAL A 25 38.07 49.89 -22.39
N ALA A 26 37.78 51.06 -21.84
CA ALA A 26 36.68 52.00 -22.13
C ALA A 26 35.35 51.52 -22.77
N MET A 27 34.29 51.84 -22.02
CA MET A 27 33.17 52.72 -22.42
C MET A 27 32.08 52.19 -23.38
N HIS A 28 30.94 51.88 -22.74
CA HIS A 28 29.55 51.98 -23.19
C HIS A 28 29.09 51.23 -24.45
N LEU A 29 28.42 50.10 -24.20
CA LEU A 29 27.31 49.65 -25.04
C LEU A 29 26.17 49.15 -24.14
N SER A 30 25.06 49.88 -24.12
CA SER A 30 23.86 49.53 -23.36
C SER A 30 23.17 48.32 -23.98
N ILE A 31 23.28 47.15 -23.33
CA ILE A 31 22.48 45.97 -23.65
C ILE A 31 21.23 46.01 -22.77
N ALA A 32 20.08 46.26 -23.40
CA ALA A 32 18.78 46.07 -22.77
C ALA A 32 18.58 44.56 -22.51
N ILE A 33 18.64 44.14 -21.24
CA ILE A 33 18.27 42.79 -20.83
C ILE A 33 16.75 42.78 -20.68
N ILE A 34 16.04 42.28 -21.70
CA ILE A 34 14.67 41.83 -21.52
C ILE A 34 14.77 40.56 -20.68
N THR A 35 14.51 40.67 -19.38
CA THR A 35 14.33 39.51 -18.50
C THR A 35 13.02 38.83 -18.88
N SER A 36 13.07 37.96 -19.88
CA SER A 36 12.05 36.94 -20.07
C SER A 36 12.18 35.98 -18.90
N SER A 37 11.42 36.23 -17.84
CA SER A 37 11.15 35.25 -16.78
C SER A 37 10.36 34.10 -17.40
N SER A 38 11.07 33.14 -18.00
CA SER A 38 10.52 31.85 -18.37
C SER A 38 10.09 31.16 -17.09
N LEU A 39 8.79 31.17 -16.80
CA LEU A 39 8.18 30.28 -15.82
C LEU A 39 8.33 28.85 -16.35
N VAL A 40 9.45 28.20 -16.04
CA VAL A 40 9.55 26.73 -16.09
C VAL A 40 8.88 26.21 -14.83
N ALA A 41 7.55 26.30 -14.80
CA ALA A 41 6.69 25.64 -13.82
C ALA A 41 5.92 24.54 -14.54
N SER A 42 6.63 23.54 -15.03
CA SER A 42 6.06 22.30 -15.54
C SER A 42 7.16 21.26 -15.51
N LEU A 43 7.09 20.34 -14.55
CA LEU A 43 7.61 18.96 -14.56
C LEU A 43 7.70 18.41 -13.12
N LEU A 44 6.62 18.52 -12.35
CA LEU A 44 6.28 17.58 -11.27
C LEU A 44 4.78 17.26 -11.32
N ALA A 45 4.20 17.24 -12.52
CA ALA A 45 3.02 16.43 -12.73
C ALA A 45 3.56 15.00 -12.85
N GLU A 46 3.65 14.31 -11.71
CA GLU A 46 3.64 12.85 -11.73
C GLU A 46 2.50 12.45 -12.68
N PRO A 47 2.70 11.44 -13.55
CA PRO A 47 1.59 10.93 -14.32
C PRO A 47 0.56 10.45 -13.30
N ASN A 48 -0.47 11.27 -13.09
CA ASN A 48 -1.75 10.87 -12.50
C ASN A 48 -2.34 9.85 -13.48
N SER A 49 -1.76 8.65 -13.51
CA SER A 49 -2.52 7.44 -13.66
C SER A 49 -3.48 7.47 -12.46
N GLU A 50 -4.57 8.22 -12.58
CA GLU A 50 -5.69 8.12 -11.67
C GLU A 50 -6.00 6.63 -11.59
N ALA A 51 -5.67 6.01 -10.46
CA ALA A 51 -5.98 4.62 -10.22
C ALA A 51 -7.50 4.51 -10.35
N LYS A 52 -7.96 3.94 -11.47
CA LYS A 52 -9.37 3.92 -11.81
C LYS A 52 -10.01 2.84 -10.96
N CYS A 53 -10.72 3.26 -9.92
CA CYS A 53 -11.58 2.40 -9.12
C CYS A 53 -12.36 1.42 -10.02
N ARG A 54 -12.21 0.13 -9.76
CA ARG A 54 -12.88 -0.92 -10.55
C ARG A 54 -14.38 -0.85 -10.31
N GLU A 55 -15.14 -0.99 -11.38
CA GLU A 55 -16.58 -1.11 -11.28
C GLU A 55 -16.95 -2.51 -10.80
N ALA A 56 -17.73 -2.58 -9.72
CA ALA A 56 -18.21 -3.84 -9.19
C ALA A 56 -19.05 -4.58 -10.25
N PRO A 57 -18.84 -5.89 -10.44
CA PRO A 57 -19.76 -6.68 -11.24
C PRO A 57 -21.14 -6.71 -10.57
N PRO A 58 -22.21 -7.03 -11.32
CA PRO A 58 -23.52 -7.30 -10.73
C PRO A 58 -23.39 -8.38 -9.64
N ARG A 59 -24.06 -8.16 -8.51
CA ARG A 59 -24.13 -9.14 -7.43
C ARG A 59 -24.75 -10.44 -7.97
N LEU A 60 -24.11 -11.56 -7.66
CA LEU A 60 -24.57 -12.88 -8.07
C LEU A 60 -25.81 -13.29 -7.27
N ALA A 61 -26.68 -14.08 -7.91
CA ALA A 61 -27.77 -14.76 -7.21
C ALA A 61 -27.23 -15.91 -6.37
N ASP A 62 -27.98 -16.33 -5.34
CA ASP A 62 -27.54 -17.35 -4.38
C ASP A 62 -27.31 -18.73 -5.05
N ASP A 63 -27.98 -19.01 -6.17
CA ASP A 63 -27.82 -20.23 -6.96
C ASP A 63 -26.67 -20.15 -7.99
N ASP A 64 -26.03 -18.99 -8.16
CA ASP A 64 -24.94 -18.76 -9.11
C ASP A 64 -23.58 -18.55 -8.42
N LEU A 65 -23.35 -19.22 -7.29
CA LEU A 65 -22.10 -19.09 -6.52
C LEU A 65 -21.01 -20.09 -6.93
N GLU A 66 -21.29 -20.95 -7.91
CA GLU A 66 -20.29 -21.84 -8.51
C GLU A 66 -19.16 -21.03 -9.16
N ASP A 67 -17.91 -21.49 -9.00
CA ASP A 67 -16.73 -20.87 -9.60
C ASP A 67 -16.54 -19.38 -9.24
N THR A 68 -16.66 -19.08 -7.95
CA THR A 68 -16.50 -17.73 -7.40
C THR A 68 -15.30 -17.59 -6.46
N HIS A 69 -14.79 -16.37 -6.36
CA HIS A 69 -13.90 -15.91 -5.30
C HIS A 69 -14.64 -14.92 -4.40
N LEU A 70 -14.40 -14.99 -3.10
CA LEU A 70 -14.73 -13.89 -2.19
C LEU A 70 -13.68 -12.79 -2.35
N MET A 71 -14.11 -11.60 -2.78
CA MET A 71 -13.26 -10.46 -3.09
C MET A 71 -13.89 -9.16 -2.58
N TYR A 72 -13.11 -8.09 -2.50
CA TYR A 72 -13.59 -6.74 -2.24
C TYR A 72 -14.07 -6.07 -3.53
N VAL A 73 -15.27 -5.50 -3.49
CA VAL A 73 -15.89 -4.73 -4.58
C VAL A 73 -16.31 -3.36 -4.06
N HIS A 74 -16.14 -2.31 -4.87
CA HIS A 74 -16.62 -0.98 -4.50
C HIS A 74 -18.11 -0.84 -4.85
N ASN A 75 -18.94 -0.80 -3.82
CA ASN A 75 -20.36 -0.55 -3.94
C ASN A 75 -20.59 0.95 -4.08
N LYS A 76 -20.93 1.39 -5.31
CA LYS A 76 -21.20 2.80 -5.63
C LYS A 76 -22.35 3.40 -4.83
N THR A 77 -23.33 2.59 -4.43
CA THR A 77 -24.50 3.04 -3.67
C THR A 77 -24.13 3.37 -2.23
N SER A 78 -23.35 2.51 -1.57
CA SER A 78 -22.89 2.75 -0.20
C SER A 78 -21.63 3.63 -0.13
N GLY A 79 -20.90 3.77 -1.25
CA GLY A 79 -19.60 4.42 -1.31
C GLY A 79 -18.50 3.66 -0.58
N LYS A 80 -18.69 2.34 -0.38
CA LYS A 80 -17.81 1.48 0.42
C LYS A 80 -17.30 0.30 -0.38
N CYS A 81 -16.10 -0.14 -0.04
CA CYS A 81 -15.54 -1.43 -0.38
C CYS A 81 -16.15 -2.48 0.56
N GLU A 82 -16.78 -3.49 -0.04
CA GLU A 82 -17.52 -4.56 0.63
C GLU A 82 -17.05 -5.91 0.08
N ASN A 83 -17.13 -6.98 0.88
CA ASN A 83 -16.84 -8.32 0.40
C ASN A 83 -18.03 -8.88 -0.38
N ASP A 84 -17.79 -9.43 -1.56
CA ASP A 84 -18.80 -10.09 -2.38
C ASP A 84 -18.20 -11.26 -3.19
N PHE A 85 -19.07 -12.13 -3.70
CA PHE A 85 -18.68 -13.21 -4.59
C PHE A 85 -18.52 -12.72 -6.03
N VAL A 86 -17.36 -13.00 -6.62
CA VAL A 86 -16.99 -12.62 -7.98
C VAL A 86 -16.64 -13.87 -8.77
N LYS A 87 -17.25 -14.06 -9.95
CA LYS A 87 -16.94 -15.17 -10.86
C LYS A 87 -15.46 -15.18 -11.27
N PHE A 88 -14.89 -16.36 -11.48
CA PHE A 88 -13.50 -16.51 -11.95
C PHE A 88 -13.20 -15.73 -13.25
N GLY A 89 -14.16 -15.61 -14.16
CA GLY A 89 -14.00 -14.81 -15.38
C GLY A 89 -13.91 -13.29 -15.15
N ASN A 90 -14.24 -12.81 -13.95
CA ASN A 90 -14.36 -11.39 -13.60
C ASN A 90 -13.41 -10.98 -12.45
N VAL A 91 -12.35 -11.75 -12.17
CA VAL A 91 -11.39 -11.46 -11.08
C VAL A 91 -10.72 -10.09 -11.24
N ASP A 92 -10.58 -9.60 -12.46
CA ASP A 92 -10.06 -8.27 -12.76
C ASP A 92 -11.00 -7.13 -12.31
N LYS A 93 -12.27 -7.43 -11.98
CA LYS A 93 -13.28 -6.48 -11.50
C LYS A 93 -13.30 -6.32 -9.98
N GLY A 94 -12.76 -7.28 -9.24
CA GLY A 94 -12.67 -7.24 -7.78
C GLY A 94 -11.26 -6.92 -7.27
N TYR A 95 -11.10 -6.88 -5.96
CA TYR A 95 -9.83 -6.71 -5.26
C TYR A 95 -9.64 -7.82 -4.22
N PHE A 96 -8.49 -8.48 -4.20
CA PHE A 96 -8.18 -9.41 -3.10
C PHE A 96 -7.77 -8.69 -1.80
N SER A 97 -7.29 -7.44 -1.91
CA SER A 97 -6.89 -6.61 -0.77
C SER A 97 -7.92 -5.53 -0.50
N PHE A 98 -8.39 -5.45 0.74
CA PHE A 98 -9.30 -4.42 1.21
C PHE A 98 -8.66 -3.03 1.07
N TYR A 99 -7.43 -2.89 1.56
CA TYR A 99 -6.65 -1.65 1.48
C TYR A 99 -6.53 -1.15 0.04
N LYS A 100 -6.28 -2.05 -0.92
CA LYS A 100 -6.20 -1.68 -2.34
C LYS A 100 -7.54 -1.15 -2.88
N CYS A 101 -8.66 -1.80 -2.54
CA CYS A 101 -9.97 -1.29 -2.90
C CYS A 101 -10.20 0.11 -2.31
N VAL A 102 -9.97 0.27 -1.00
CA VAL A 102 -10.17 1.55 -0.29
C VAL A 102 -9.33 2.67 -0.89
N THR A 103 -8.07 2.39 -1.21
CA THR A 103 -7.12 3.38 -1.73
C THR A 103 -7.45 3.76 -3.18
N GLU A 104 -7.65 2.79 -4.06
CA GLU A 104 -7.99 3.08 -5.47
C GLU A 104 -9.36 3.74 -5.61
N CYS A 105 -10.33 3.36 -4.78
CA CYS A 105 -11.68 3.94 -4.78
C CYS A 105 -11.86 5.13 -3.84
N LYS A 106 -10.80 5.55 -3.13
CA LYS A 106 -10.78 6.70 -2.22
C LYS A 106 -11.96 6.71 -1.23
N THR A 107 -12.33 5.53 -0.72
CA THR A 107 -13.50 5.39 0.16
C THR A 107 -13.22 5.96 1.55
N GLY A 108 -11.94 5.96 1.98
CA GLY A 108 -11.51 6.44 3.30
C GLY A 108 -11.87 5.50 4.46
N GLN A 109 -12.33 4.28 4.16
CA GLN A 109 -12.58 3.26 5.18
C GLN A 109 -11.29 2.82 5.86
N GLY A 110 -11.38 2.52 7.15
CA GLY A 110 -10.37 1.76 7.87
C GLY A 110 -10.75 0.29 7.99
N ALA A 111 -9.83 -0.48 8.55
CA ALA A 111 -10.06 -1.86 8.99
C ALA A 111 -9.93 -1.96 10.52
N PRO A 112 -10.84 -1.34 11.32
CA PRO A 112 -10.69 -1.24 12.78
C PRO A 112 -10.66 -2.60 13.49
N ARG A 113 -11.17 -3.67 12.86
CA ARG A 113 -11.02 -5.04 13.33
C ARG A 113 -9.54 -5.45 13.48
N CYS A 114 -8.65 -4.96 12.62
CA CYS A 114 -7.24 -5.30 12.56
C CYS A 114 -6.40 -4.73 13.72
N VAL A 115 -7.00 -3.90 14.59
CA VAL A 115 -6.38 -3.38 15.81
C VAL A 115 -7.17 -3.71 17.08
N LYS A 116 -8.21 -4.55 16.97
CA LYS A 116 -8.87 -5.07 18.15
C LYS A 116 -7.94 -6.04 18.89
N THR A 117 -8.20 -6.20 20.17
CA THR A 117 -7.60 -7.26 20.97
C THR A 117 -8.07 -8.61 20.43
N GLN A 118 -7.20 -9.61 20.55
CA GLN A 118 -7.46 -11.01 20.30
C GLN A 118 -7.19 -11.78 21.59
N THR A 119 -8.05 -12.77 21.88
CA THR A 119 -7.88 -13.62 23.06
C THR A 119 -7.38 -14.99 22.65
N SER A 120 -6.27 -15.44 23.25
CA SER A 120 -5.84 -16.84 23.20
C SER A 120 -6.44 -17.57 24.40
N ASP A 121 -7.04 -18.72 24.15
CA ASP A 121 -7.68 -19.58 25.15
C ASP A 121 -6.97 -20.93 25.33
N CYS A 122 -5.90 -21.17 24.56
CA CYS A 122 -5.12 -22.39 24.65
C CYS A 122 -3.65 -22.14 24.29
N SER A 123 -2.75 -22.90 24.91
CA SER A 123 -1.31 -22.88 24.59
C SER A 123 -0.86 -24.09 23.76
N SER A 124 -1.48 -25.24 23.99
CA SER A 124 -1.17 -26.54 23.37
C SER A 124 -2.30 -27.54 23.63
N GLY A 125 -2.49 -28.54 22.77
CA GLY A 125 -3.48 -29.60 22.91
C GLY A 125 -4.16 -29.93 21.58
N ASP A 126 -4.93 -31.01 21.55
CA ASP A 126 -5.55 -31.51 20.30
C ASP A 126 -6.58 -30.53 19.71
N ASP A 127 -7.25 -29.73 20.56
CA ASP A 127 -8.24 -28.72 20.14
C ASP A 127 -7.62 -27.32 19.90
N CYS A 128 -6.29 -27.21 19.98
CA CYS A 128 -5.57 -25.94 19.91
C CYS A 128 -4.91 -25.77 18.53
N ASP A 129 -5.47 -24.88 17.72
CA ASP A 129 -5.08 -24.66 16.34
C ASP A 129 -4.35 -23.31 16.15
N ILE A 130 -3.66 -23.16 15.01
CA ILE A 130 -2.99 -21.92 14.63
C ILE A 130 -3.97 -21.01 13.86
N PHE A 131 -4.26 -19.87 14.44
CA PHE A 131 -4.97 -18.75 13.82
C PHE A 131 -4.01 -17.57 13.62
N TYR A 132 -4.51 -16.49 13.02
CA TYR A 132 -3.72 -15.30 12.70
C TYR A 132 -4.38 -14.04 13.25
N PHE A 133 -3.58 -13.08 13.68
CA PHE A 133 -4.02 -11.71 13.99
C PHE A 133 -3.13 -10.73 13.24
N TYR A 134 -3.63 -9.53 12.98
CA TYR A 134 -2.83 -8.48 12.39
C TYR A 134 -2.11 -7.67 13.47
N ASP A 135 -0.79 -7.58 13.38
CA ASP A 135 0.00 -6.67 14.19
C ASP A 135 0.28 -5.41 13.39
N VAL A 136 -0.44 -4.34 13.72
CA VAL A 136 -0.32 -3.04 13.04
C VAL A 136 1.05 -2.38 13.23
N TYR A 137 1.79 -2.73 14.29
CA TYR A 137 3.12 -2.13 14.53
C TYR A 137 4.20 -2.75 13.66
N SER A 138 4.09 -4.05 13.37
CA SER A 138 4.96 -4.72 12.41
C SER A 138 4.37 -4.81 11.00
N GLU A 139 3.14 -4.33 10.82
CA GLU A 139 2.36 -4.36 9.58
C GLU A 139 2.23 -5.76 8.97
N THR A 140 2.14 -6.79 9.82
CA THR A 140 2.14 -8.19 9.40
C THR A 140 1.12 -9.04 10.15
N CYS A 141 0.66 -10.10 9.49
CA CYS A 141 -0.14 -11.14 10.12
C CYS A 141 0.76 -12.09 10.91
N LYS A 142 0.46 -12.27 12.19
CA LYS A 142 1.21 -13.14 13.09
C LYS A 142 0.37 -14.34 13.53
N PRO A 143 0.97 -15.54 13.59
CA PRO A 143 0.27 -16.71 14.10
C PRO A 143 0.09 -16.61 15.62
N PHE A 144 -1.00 -17.19 16.12
CA PHE A 144 -1.21 -17.44 17.54
C PHE A 144 -2.11 -18.67 17.73
N ASN A 145 -2.08 -19.23 18.93
CA ASN A 145 -2.83 -20.44 19.25
C ASN A 145 -4.18 -20.10 19.86
N THR A 146 -5.25 -20.73 19.38
CA THR A 146 -6.61 -20.64 19.95
C THR A 146 -7.48 -21.81 19.49
N THR A 147 -8.62 -22.02 20.15
CA THR A 147 -9.60 -23.02 19.72
C THR A 147 -10.55 -22.47 18.64
N TYR A 148 -11.11 -23.36 17.85
CA TYR A 148 -12.19 -23.00 16.91
C TYR A 148 -13.42 -22.41 17.62
N ALA A 149 -13.72 -22.88 18.83
CA ALA A 149 -14.84 -22.36 19.64
C ALA A 149 -14.65 -20.89 20.01
N ASN A 150 -13.44 -20.51 20.42
CA ASN A 150 -13.10 -19.11 20.69
C ASN A 150 -13.15 -18.25 19.42
N TYR A 151 -12.67 -18.76 18.29
CA TYR A 151 -12.81 -18.07 17.00
C TYR A 151 -14.29 -17.76 16.67
N VAL A 152 -15.20 -18.72 16.82
CA VAL A 152 -16.63 -18.50 16.51
C VAL A 152 -17.24 -17.43 17.42
N GLN A 153 -16.91 -17.43 18.71
CA GLN A 153 -17.41 -16.44 19.67
C GLN A 153 -16.83 -15.04 19.42
N ASN A 154 -15.57 -14.97 18.98
CA ASN A 154 -14.80 -13.74 18.83
C ASN A 154 -14.46 -13.42 17.36
N ALA A 155 -15.26 -13.89 16.40
CA ALA A 155 -15.00 -13.70 14.96
C ALA A 155 -14.98 -12.23 14.51
N HIS A 156 -15.50 -11.32 15.35
CA HIS A 156 -15.51 -9.87 15.12
C HIS A 156 -14.27 -9.15 15.70
N GLU A 157 -13.40 -9.88 16.39
CA GLU A 157 -12.09 -9.45 16.90
C GLU A 157 -10.99 -9.62 15.83
N ASN A 158 -9.75 -9.31 16.20
CA ASN A 158 -8.56 -9.43 15.34
C ASN A 158 -8.11 -10.89 15.21
N ILE A 159 -9.00 -11.78 14.76
CA ILE A 159 -8.77 -13.22 14.65
C ILE A 159 -9.17 -13.69 13.25
N PHE A 160 -8.25 -14.37 12.56
CA PHE A 160 -8.42 -14.87 11.21
C PHE A 160 -8.03 -16.35 11.15
N LEU A 161 -8.87 -17.15 10.50
CA LEU A 161 -8.65 -18.60 10.33
C LEU A 161 -7.40 -18.93 9.49
N ARG A 162 -7.00 -18.02 8.59
CA ARG A 162 -5.87 -18.23 7.67
C ARG A 162 -5.08 -16.94 7.51
N GLU A 163 -3.77 -17.07 7.34
CA GLU A 163 -2.87 -15.95 7.08
C GLU A 163 -3.35 -15.10 5.89
N ARG A 164 -3.74 -15.75 4.78
CA ARG A 164 -4.25 -15.08 3.58
C ARG A 164 -5.46 -14.18 3.88
N TYR A 165 -6.38 -14.61 4.74
CA TYR A 165 -7.55 -13.79 5.07
C TYR A 165 -7.16 -12.57 5.92
N CYS A 166 -6.25 -12.75 6.88
CA CYS A 166 -5.66 -11.63 7.60
C CYS A 166 -4.97 -10.64 6.63
N GLN A 167 -4.18 -11.14 5.68
CA GLN A 167 -3.46 -10.30 4.73
C GLN A 167 -4.42 -9.55 3.79
N ASN A 168 -5.45 -10.23 3.28
CA ASN A 168 -6.46 -9.63 2.42
C ASN A 168 -7.22 -8.49 3.12
N ASP A 169 -7.56 -8.68 4.40
CA ASP A 169 -8.39 -7.75 5.16
C ASP A 169 -7.58 -6.59 5.76
N CYS A 170 -6.34 -6.84 6.17
CA CYS A 170 -5.56 -5.91 7.00
C CYS A 170 -4.26 -5.38 6.38
N SER A 171 -3.61 -6.13 5.47
CA SER A 171 -2.31 -5.69 4.95
C SER A 171 -2.42 -4.41 4.11
N GLY A 172 -1.52 -3.48 4.39
CA GLY A 172 -1.47 -2.15 3.76
C GLY A 172 -2.00 -1.05 4.66
N PHE A 173 -2.84 -1.38 5.65
CA PHE A 173 -3.21 -0.43 6.70
C PHE A 173 -2.08 -0.28 7.72
N THR A 174 -1.86 0.95 8.15
CA THR A 174 -0.91 1.37 9.16
C THR A 174 -1.65 1.83 10.42
N LYS A 175 -0.91 2.15 11.48
CA LYS A 175 -1.51 2.73 12.70
C LYS A 175 -2.26 4.04 12.43
N ASP A 176 -1.91 4.76 11.36
CA ASP A 176 -2.41 6.11 11.07
C ASP A 176 -3.76 6.06 10.32
N ASP A 177 -4.06 4.97 9.61
CA ASP A 177 -5.24 4.85 8.74
C ASP A 177 -6.08 3.58 8.98
N VAL A 178 -5.65 2.66 9.84
CA VAL A 178 -6.42 1.43 10.18
C VAL A 178 -7.80 1.73 10.79
N CYS A 179 -8.00 2.90 11.39
CA CYS A 179 -9.30 3.36 11.88
C CYS A 179 -10.11 4.18 10.85
N GLY A 180 -9.55 4.42 9.67
CA GLY A 180 -10.14 5.21 8.60
C GLY A 180 -9.71 6.67 8.63
N THR A 181 -9.81 7.34 7.48
CA THR A 181 -9.34 8.72 7.28
C THR A 181 -10.47 9.73 7.14
N LYS A 182 -11.71 9.26 6.98
CA LYS A 182 -12.90 10.10 7.05
C LYS A 182 -13.41 10.07 8.49
N ASN A 183 -13.26 11.20 9.18
CA ASN A 183 -14.01 11.44 10.41
C ASN A 183 -15.50 11.34 10.06
N ASN A 184 -16.21 10.37 10.65
CA ASN A 184 -17.67 10.37 10.64
C ASN A 184 -18.21 11.58 11.40
#